data_AF-A0A6P5J2G4-F1
#
_entry.id   AF-A0A6P5J2G4-F1
#
_cell.length_a   1.000
_cell.length_b   1.000
_cell.length_c   1.000
_cell.angle_alpha   90.00
_cell.angle_beta   90.00
_cell.angle_gamma   90.00
#
_symmetry.space_group_name_H-M   'P 1'
#
loop_
_entity.id
_entity.type
_entity.pdbx_description
1 polymer ?
#
loop_
_entity_poly.entity_id
_entity_poly.type
_entity_poly.pdbx_seq_one_letter_code
_entity_poly.pdbx_strand_id
1 'polypeptide(L)'
;MTKRRSRPAPRGPGTKLGRPAPRRGLSGALAGPQDGAAAQPRREAELRKQRLEELREKQRAARGREKGLRRSLEDLQREALQRQREHEQRERDLRALEQHQHPQLEREASRKAYYREFRKVVDAADVVLEVLDARDPQSCRCPQVEQAVLQAGGSKKLVLVLNKIDLVPKELVLKWLAYLRNEFPTVAFKASTQQQNRHLQQSKVSARQASAELLGTGACVGADCLMKVLGNYCRSQDLRTSIRVGVVGFPNVGKSSLINSLKRARACSVGATPGVTKCLQEVHLDKHVTLLDSPGIVLSASTSDTALILRNCLKIEQLADPVTPVEAILRRCSHAQLSQHYGIPDFKTTTEFLVLLARRLGRLKKGGAPDQEKAAKAVLTDWMNGKISYFTHPPETHKLPTHISAEIVSEMGKAFDFEALEQGNMEALASMPQGPVVFGQKPFSLTSETEEEMLEEEEEFWDAREDLEDFMDEDKDPEFGALTVQLKGSKSKKPAEAEQKLPQAPRLEEIWALDPLHQGQGLAAACKRRKKLQKRADKLATKLSDSLVAALDLTITDA
;
A
#
# COMPACT_ATOMS: atom_id res chain seq x y z
N MET A 1 26.71 -29.79 -57.93
CA MET A 1 27.46 -31.05 -57.65
C MET A 1 27.23 -31.48 -56.19
N THR A 2 26.74 -32.72 -56.00
CA THR A 2 27.09 -33.70 -54.94
C THR A 2 27.34 -33.24 -53.48
N LYS A 3 26.47 -33.54 -52.51
CA LYS A 3 26.27 -34.83 -51.76
C LYS A 3 27.34 -35.15 -50.68
N ARG A 4 26.95 -35.23 -49.40
CA ARG A 4 26.76 -36.49 -48.62
C ARG A 4 26.18 -36.27 -47.20
N ARG A 5 25.73 -37.37 -46.57
CA ARG A 5 24.99 -37.46 -45.29
C ARG A 5 25.86 -38.05 -44.17
N SER A 6 25.46 -37.85 -42.90
CA SER A 6 25.68 -38.83 -41.81
C SER A 6 24.57 -38.76 -40.73
N ARG A 7 24.38 -39.86 -39.99
CA ARG A 7 23.40 -40.08 -38.90
C ARG A 7 24.12 -40.11 -37.54
N PRO A 8 23.39 -40.00 -36.41
CA PRO A 8 23.82 -40.55 -35.12
C PRO A 8 22.96 -41.74 -34.62
N ALA A 9 23.56 -42.54 -33.74
CA ALA A 9 22.99 -43.64 -32.92
C ALA A 9 24.00 -43.94 -31.77
N PRO A 10 23.78 -44.87 -30.83
CA PRO A 10 22.56 -45.31 -30.13
C PRO A 10 22.64 -45.05 -28.59
N ARG A 11 21.77 -45.64 -27.76
CA ARG A 11 21.81 -45.56 -26.27
C ARG A 11 22.22 -46.89 -25.61
N GLY A 12 22.88 -46.80 -24.45
CA GLY A 12 23.32 -47.90 -23.56
C GLY A 12 22.90 -47.70 -22.08
N PRO A 13 23.24 -48.60 -21.13
CA PRO A 13 22.21 -49.15 -20.24
C PRO A 13 22.35 -48.96 -18.69
N GLY A 14 21.19 -48.89 -18.03
CA GLY A 14 20.76 -49.61 -16.79
C GLY A 14 21.56 -49.67 -15.48
N THR A 15 20.93 -49.21 -14.37
CA THR A 15 21.16 -49.66 -12.96
C THR A 15 19.91 -49.34 -12.09
N LYS A 16 19.25 -50.34 -11.49
CA LYS A 16 19.35 -50.88 -10.11
C LYS A 16 18.67 -50.09 -8.98
N LEU A 17 17.46 -50.53 -8.63
CA LEU A 17 16.85 -50.66 -7.28
C LEU A 17 15.92 -51.91 -7.35
N GLY A 18 15.52 -52.63 -6.31
CA GLY A 18 15.87 -52.66 -4.87
C GLY A 18 14.95 -53.65 -4.14
N ARG A 19 15.40 -54.36 -3.09
CA ARG A 19 14.56 -55.25 -2.23
C ARG A 19 15.13 -55.42 -0.81
N PRO A 20 14.31 -55.37 0.26
CA PRO A 20 14.66 -55.88 1.59
C PRO A 20 14.22 -57.34 1.79
N ALA A 21 14.83 -58.04 2.76
CA ALA A 21 14.57 -59.44 3.10
C ALA A 21 13.86 -59.59 4.48
N PRO A 22 13.07 -60.65 4.71
CA PRO A 22 12.43 -60.91 6.01
C PRO A 22 13.31 -61.76 6.95
N ARG A 23 13.13 -61.59 8.27
CA ARG A 23 13.79 -62.36 9.35
C ARG A 23 13.08 -63.68 9.64
N ARG A 24 13.82 -64.65 10.23
CA ARG A 24 13.35 -65.96 10.71
C ARG A 24 12.96 -65.95 12.20
N GLY A 25 12.09 -66.89 12.56
CA GLY A 25 11.79 -67.36 13.93
C GLY A 25 10.28 -67.59 14.11
N LEU A 26 9.78 -68.61 14.82
CA LEU A 26 10.38 -69.79 15.48
C LEU A 26 9.32 -70.92 15.48
N SER A 27 9.72 -72.16 15.81
CA SER A 27 8.86 -73.37 15.80
C SER A 27 7.91 -73.48 16.99
N GLY A 28 6.73 -74.11 16.83
CA GLY A 28 5.88 -74.50 17.96
C GLY A 28 4.61 -75.31 17.64
N ALA A 29 4.63 -76.60 18.04
CA ALA A 29 3.52 -77.42 18.54
C ALA A 29 2.26 -77.76 17.69
N LEU A 30 2.18 -79.06 17.36
CA LEU A 30 1.05 -80.01 17.57
C LEU A 30 -0.29 -79.86 16.82
N ALA A 31 -0.85 -81.02 16.46
CA ALA A 31 -2.04 -81.18 15.63
C ALA A 31 -3.25 -81.74 16.41
N GLY A 32 -4.46 -81.40 15.94
CA GLY A 32 -5.75 -81.97 16.33
C GLY A 32 -6.74 -81.86 15.14
N PRO A 33 -7.73 -82.76 15.00
CA PRO A 33 -8.22 -83.13 13.67
C PRO A 33 -9.46 -82.37 13.15
N GLN A 34 -9.42 -82.14 11.83
CA GLN A 34 -10.49 -82.25 10.82
C GLN A 34 -11.96 -82.02 11.25
N ASP A 35 -12.58 -80.96 10.73
CA ASP A 35 -13.54 -81.11 9.63
C ASP A 35 -13.84 -79.76 8.92
N GLY A 36 -14.09 -79.80 7.59
CA GLY A 36 -14.62 -78.65 6.81
C GLY A 36 -13.70 -77.89 5.84
N ALA A 37 -12.41 -78.23 5.73
CA ALA A 37 -11.41 -77.41 5.01
C ALA A 37 -11.53 -77.36 3.45
N ALA A 38 -12.43 -78.13 2.83
CA ALA A 38 -12.51 -78.24 1.36
C ALA A 38 -13.38 -77.16 0.66
N ALA A 39 -14.27 -76.47 1.39
CA ALA A 39 -15.25 -75.55 0.80
C ALA A 39 -14.76 -74.09 0.71
N GLN A 40 -13.92 -73.65 1.65
CA GLN A 40 -13.40 -72.28 1.72
C GLN A 40 -12.53 -71.86 0.52
N PRO A 41 -11.50 -72.63 0.07
CA PRO A 41 -10.62 -72.17 -1.01
C PRO A 41 -11.33 -72.08 -2.37
N ARG A 42 -12.40 -72.87 -2.60
CA ARG A 42 -13.22 -72.78 -3.82
C ARG A 42 -14.04 -71.49 -3.84
N ARG A 43 -14.69 -71.13 -2.73
CA ARG A 43 -15.43 -69.86 -2.59
C ARG A 43 -14.51 -68.65 -2.73
N GLU A 44 -13.31 -68.67 -2.13
CA GLU A 44 -12.33 -67.59 -2.32
C GLU A 44 -11.82 -67.47 -3.77
N ALA A 45 -11.64 -68.61 -4.47
CA ALA A 45 -11.24 -68.61 -5.88
C ALA A 45 -12.33 -68.01 -6.77
N GLU A 46 -13.61 -68.33 -6.53
CA GLU A 46 -14.76 -67.73 -7.23
C GLU A 46 -14.86 -66.23 -6.95
N LEU A 47 -14.73 -65.79 -5.69
CA LEU A 47 -14.76 -64.38 -5.30
C LEU A 47 -13.58 -63.58 -5.90
N ARG A 48 -12.39 -64.18 -6.01
CA ARG A 48 -11.26 -63.61 -6.75
C ARG A 48 -11.53 -63.52 -8.25
N LYS A 49 -12.17 -64.52 -8.85
CA LYS A 49 -12.53 -64.53 -10.27
C LYS A 49 -13.56 -63.44 -10.60
N GLN A 50 -14.62 -63.32 -9.78
CA GLN A 50 -15.62 -62.26 -9.88
C GLN A 50 -15.00 -60.86 -9.76
N ARG A 51 -14.13 -60.62 -8.76
CA ARG A 51 -13.41 -59.34 -8.63
C ARG A 51 -12.49 -59.04 -9.82
N LEU A 52 -11.89 -60.05 -10.44
CA LEU A 52 -11.06 -59.88 -11.63
C LEU A 52 -11.89 -59.54 -12.88
N GLU A 53 -13.08 -60.12 -13.00
CA GLU A 53 -14.05 -59.80 -14.04
C GLU A 53 -14.62 -58.39 -13.85
N GLU A 54 -15.01 -58.00 -12.63
CA GLU A 54 -15.47 -56.65 -12.29
C GLU A 54 -14.39 -55.58 -12.56
N LEU A 55 -13.13 -55.87 -12.25
CA LEU A 55 -11.98 -55.00 -12.60
C LEU A 55 -11.77 -54.90 -14.13
N ARG A 56 -11.97 -55.99 -14.87
CA ARG A 56 -11.90 -56.00 -16.34
C ARG A 56 -13.06 -55.22 -16.96
N GLU A 57 -14.26 -55.31 -16.40
CA GLU A 57 -15.41 -54.50 -16.83
C GLU A 57 -15.21 -53.03 -16.52
N LYS A 58 -14.75 -52.67 -15.31
CA LYS A 58 -14.37 -51.29 -14.97
C LYS A 58 -13.28 -50.75 -15.90
N GLN A 59 -12.27 -51.53 -16.26
CA GLN A 59 -11.27 -51.13 -17.27
C GLN A 59 -11.85 -51.02 -18.70
N ARG A 60 -12.77 -51.90 -19.09
CA ARG A 60 -13.48 -51.81 -20.39
C ARG A 60 -14.38 -50.59 -20.45
N ALA A 61 -15.11 -50.28 -19.38
CA ALA A 61 -15.93 -49.09 -19.24
C ALA A 61 -15.09 -47.80 -19.20
N ALA A 62 -13.94 -47.81 -18.52
CA ALA A 62 -12.99 -46.69 -18.55
C ALA A 62 -12.44 -46.45 -19.97
N ARG A 63 -11.98 -47.51 -20.67
CA ARG A 63 -11.55 -47.43 -22.08
C ARG A 63 -12.70 -47.08 -23.04
N GLY A 64 -13.94 -47.44 -22.70
CA GLY A 64 -15.15 -47.05 -23.42
C GLY A 64 -15.42 -45.55 -23.27
N ARG A 65 -15.33 -45.02 -22.05
CA ARG A 65 -15.39 -43.58 -21.77
C ARG A 65 -14.25 -42.82 -22.46
N GLU A 66 -13.01 -43.33 -22.45
CA GLU A 66 -11.88 -42.77 -23.20
C GLU A 66 -12.09 -42.77 -24.72
N LYS A 67 -12.70 -43.83 -25.27
CA LYS A 67 -13.07 -43.89 -26.69
C LYS A 67 -14.24 -42.96 -27.04
N GLY A 68 -15.20 -42.78 -26.14
CA GLY A 68 -16.21 -41.72 -26.22
C GLY A 68 -15.62 -40.31 -26.04
N LEU A 69 -14.46 -40.21 -25.39
CA LEU A 69 -13.64 -39.01 -25.31
C LEU A 69 -12.68 -38.83 -26.50
N ARG A 70 -12.86 -39.59 -27.60
CA ARG A 70 -12.42 -39.14 -28.92
C ARG A 70 -13.31 -37.98 -29.35
N ARG A 71 -13.03 -36.81 -28.78
CA ARG A 71 -13.60 -35.52 -29.15
C ARG A 71 -13.62 -35.44 -30.67
N SER A 72 -14.78 -35.17 -31.26
CA SER A 72 -14.83 -35.09 -32.72
C SER A 72 -13.94 -33.94 -33.18
N LEU A 73 -13.43 -34.03 -34.41
CA LEU A 73 -12.62 -32.96 -34.98
C LEU A 73 -13.44 -31.66 -35.08
N GLU A 74 -14.76 -31.79 -35.26
CA GLU A 74 -15.74 -30.70 -35.23
C GLU A 74 -15.89 -30.06 -33.84
N ASP A 75 -15.92 -30.82 -32.75
CA ASP A 75 -16.03 -30.27 -31.39
C ASP A 75 -14.79 -29.45 -31.03
N LEU A 76 -13.61 -29.95 -31.38
CA LEU A 76 -12.35 -29.22 -31.22
C LEU A 76 -12.31 -27.96 -32.10
N GLN A 77 -12.84 -28.03 -33.32
CA GLN A 77 -12.93 -26.88 -34.23
C GLN A 77 -13.93 -25.83 -33.72
N ARG A 78 -15.08 -26.23 -33.18
CA ARG A 78 -16.06 -25.33 -32.54
C ARG A 78 -15.47 -24.66 -31.30
N GLU A 79 -14.80 -25.42 -30.43
CA GLU A 79 -14.15 -24.89 -29.24
C GLU A 79 -13.01 -23.91 -29.59
N ALA A 80 -12.24 -24.20 -30.65
CA ALA A 80 -11.21 -23.29 -31.17
C ALA A 80 -11.82 -22.00 -31.77
N LEU A 81 -12.87 -22.12 -32.58
CA LEU A 81 -13.59 -20.97 -33.16
C LEU A 81 -14.25 -20.11 -32.07
N GLN A 82 -14.80 -20.73 -31.02
CA GLN A 82 -15.37 -20.00 -29.90
C GLN A 82 -14.28 -19.22 -29.13
N ARG A 83 -13.16 -19.87 -28.78
CA ARG A 83 -11.99 -19.19 -28.18
C ARG A 83 -11.45 -18.08 -29.06
N GLN A 84 -11.44 -18.26 -30.38
CA GLN A 84 -11.02 -17.23 -31.33
C GLN A 84 -11.98 -16.04 -31.32
N ARG A 85 -13.30 -16.26 -31.37
CA ARG A 85 -14.30 -15.18 -31.26
C ARG A 85 -14.21 -14.44 -29.93
N GLU A 86 -14.07 -15.16 -28.82
CA GLU A 86 -13.83 -14.55 -27.49
C GLU A 86 -12.54 -13.72 -27.47
N HIS A 87 -11.46 -14.20 -28.09
CA HIS A 87 -10.20 -13.45 -28.19
C HIS A 87 -10.32 -12.22 -29.09
N GLU A 88 -10.98 -12.33 -30.24
CA GLU A 88 -11.26 -11.20 -31.14
C GLU A 88 -12.15 -10.16 -30.47
N GLN A 89 -13.15 -10.57 -29.68
CA GLN A 89 -14.00 -9.67 -28.93
C GLN A 89 -13.20 -8.97 -27.82
N ARG A 90 -12.40 -9.71 -27.03
CA ARG A 90 -11.47 -9.11 -26.05
C ARG A 90 -10.50 -8.09 -26.68
N GLU A 91 -9.97 -8.37 -27.88
CA GLU A 91 -9.12 -7.44 -28.62
C GLU A 91 -9.91 -6.23 -29.19
N ARG A 92 -11.20 -6.37 -29.52
CA ARG A 92 -12.07 -5.23 -29.89
C ARG A 92 -12.38 -4.36 -28.67
N ASP A 93 -12.70 -4.95 -27.52
CA ASP A 93 -12.97 -4.24 -26.27
C ASP A 93 -11.73 -3.45 -25.81
N LEU A 94 -10.55 -4.08 -25.87
CA LEU A 94 -9.25 -3.42 -25.69
C LEU A 94 -9.09 -2.20 -26.61
N ARG A 95 -9.37 -2.35 -27.92
CA ARG A 95 -9.20 -1.26 -28.91
C ARG A 95 -10.23 -0.15 -28.78
N ALA A 96 -11.46 -0.47 -28.35
CA ALA A 96 -12.48 0.54 -28.10
C ALA A 96 -12.09 1.45 -26.92
N LEU A 97 -11.44 0.89 -25.89
CA LEU A 97 -10.86 1.65 -24.78
C LEU A 97 -9.58 2.42 -25.19
N GLU A 98 -8.83 1.95 -26.20
CA GLU A 98 -7.62 2.60 -26.73
C GLU A 98 -7.93 3.85 -27.59
N GLN A 99 -9.12 3.98 -28.21
CA GLN A 99 -9.43 5.07 -29.16
C GLN A 99 -9.59 6.48 -28.56
N HIS A 100 -9.59 6.61 -27.23
CA HIS A 100 -9.62 7.89 -26.53
C HIS A 100 -8.34 8.07 -25.70
N GLN A 101 -7.17 8.43 -26.28
CA GLN A 101 -5.99 8.77 -25.45
C GLN A 101 -4.83 9.52 -26.13
N HIS A 102 -4.12 10.33 -25.32
CA HIS A 102 -2.91 11.07 -25.71
C HIS A 102 -1.63 10.20 -25.80
N PRO A 103 -0.55 10.66 -26.48
CA PRO A 103 0.56 9.79 -26.91
C PRO A 103 1.76 9.67 -25.95
N GLN A 104 1.88 10.49 -24.91
CA GLN A 104 3.20 10.73 -24.26
C GLN A 104 3.51 9.96 -22.97
N LEU A 105 2.56 9.21 -22.38
CA LEU A 105 2.78 8.51 -21.11
C LEU A 105 2.64 6.99 -21.22
N GLU A 106 3.79 6.33 -21.01
CA GLU A 106 4.08 4.91 -21.14
C GLU A 106 3.80 4.30 -22.53
N ARG A 107 4.76 3.51 -23.04
CA ARG A 107 4.58 2.71 -24.27
C ARG A 107 3.28 1.90 -24.14
N GLU A 108 2.45 1.87 -25.18
CA GLU A 108 1.14 1.20 -25.19
C GLU A 108 1.19 -0.25 -24.65
N ALA A 109 2.29 -0.95 -24.91
CA ALA A 109 2.60 -2.28 -24.37
C ALA A 109 2.52 -2.37 -22.84
N SER A 110 2.93 -1.33 -22.08
CA SER A 110 2.83 -1.27 -20.62
C SER A 110 1.37 -1.16 -20.18
N ARG A 111 0.61 -0.22 -20.75
CA ARG A 111 -0.84 -0.04 -20.46
C ARG A 111 -1.62 -1.33 -20.73
N LYS A 112 -1.35 -1.97 -21.89
CA LYS A 112 -1.95 -3.26 -22.26
C LYS A 112 -1.53 -4.42 -21.34
N ALA A 113 -0.33 -4.39 -20.77
CA ALA A 113 0.09 -5.34 -19.75
C ALA A 113 -0.66 -5.13 -18.42
N TYR A 114 -0.79 -3.88 -17.94
CA TYR A 114 -1.54 -3.58 -16.72
C TYR A 114 -3.03 -3.94 -16.85
N TYR A 115 -3.67 -3.67 -17.99
CA TYR A 115 -5.06 -4.06 -18.22
C TYR A 115 -5.25 -5.59 -18.22
N ARG A 116 -4.27 -6.34 -18.76
CA ARG A 116 -4.26 -7.81 -18.69
C ARG A 116 -4.14 -8.35 -17.26
N GLU A 117 -3.32 -7.72 -16.41
CA GLU A 117 -3.24 -8.07 -14.99
C GLU A 117 -4.52 -7.68 -14.23
N PHE A 118 -5.08 -6.49 -14.50
CA PHE A 118 -6.37 -6.06 -13.95
C PHE A 118 -7.49 -7.06 -14.26
N ARG A 119 -7.63 -7.49 -15.52
CA ARG A 119 -8.69 -8.43 -15.90
C ARG A 119 -8.57 -9.76 -15.16
N LYS A 120 -7.35 -10.27 -14.93
CA LYS A 120 -7.12 -11.46 -14.09
C LYS A 120 -7.61 -11.26 -12.66
N VAL A 121 -7.44 -10.06 -12.08
CA VAL A 121 -7.95 -9.72 -10.74
C VAL A 121 -9.47 -9.78 -10.73
N VAL A 122 -10.14 -9.12 -11.67
CA VAL A 122 -11.61 -9.07 -11.76
C VAL A 122 -12.22 -10.44 -12.03
N ASP A 123 -11.61 -11.25 -12.89
CA ASP A 123 -12.07 -12.61 -13.18
C ASP A 123 -11.86 -13.57 -12.00
N ALA A 124 -10.87 -13.33 -11.13
CA ALA A 124 -10.51 -14.20 -10.00
C ALA A 124 -11.11 -13.78 -8.64
N ALA A 125 -11.61 -12.54 -8.51
CA ALA A 125 -12.12 -11.98 -7.27
C ALA A 125 -13.65 -12.11 -7.13
N ASP A 126 -14.09 -12.33 -5.89
CA ASP A 126 -15.50 -12.29 -5.48
C ASP A 126 -15.90 -10.87 -4.99
N VAL A 127 -14.94 -10.12 -4.43
CA VAL A 127 -15.07 -8.70 -4.03
C VAL A 127 -13.91 -7.90 -4.59
N VAL A 128 -14.15 -6.67 -5.05
CA VAL A 128 -13.11 -5.75 -5.48
C VAL A 128 -13.06 -4.55 -4.53
N LEU A 129 -11.86 -4.25 -4.02
CA LEU A 129 -11.56 -3.05 -3.25
C LEU A 129 -10.84 -2.04 -4.15
N GLU A 130 -11.45 -0.89 -4.41
CA GLU A 130 -10.80 0.22 -5.10
C GLU A 130 -10.21 1.19 -4.06
N VAL A 131 -8.89 1.33 -4.06
CA VAL A 131 -8.17 2.13 -3.07
C VAL A 131 -7.91 3.53 -3.60
N LEU A 132 -8.46 4.54 -2.89
CA LEU A 132 -8.38 5.95 -3.21
C LEU A 132 -7.41 6.67 -2.25
N ASP A 133 -6.84 7.80 -2.68
CA ASP A 133 -6.05 8.70 -1.82
C ASP A 133 -6.97 9.77 -1.24
N ALA A 134 -7.06 9.88 0.10
CA ALA A 134 -8.00 10.78 0.77
C ALA A 134 -7.79 12.26 0.42
N ARG A 135 -6.61 12.64 -0.05
CA ARG A 135 -6.30 14.02 -0.46
C ARG A 135 -6.99 14.42 -1.76
N ASP A 136 -7.26 13.46 -2.64
CA ASP A 136 -7.94 13.73 -3.91
C ASP A 136 -8.72 12.51 -4.43
N PRO A 137 -9.87 12.17 -3.79
CA PRO A 137 -10.52 10.88 -4.01
C PRO A 137 -11.09 10.73 -5.41
N GLN A 138 -11.79 11.74 -5.94
CA GLN A 138 -12.44 11.68 -7.26
C GLN A 138 -11.42 11.47 -8.38
N SER A 139 -10.32 12.22 -8.34
CA SER A 139 -9.19 12.11 -9.26
C SER A 139 -8.47 10.76 -9.25
N CYS A 140 -8.59 10.00 -8.15
CA CYS A 140 -8.00 8.68 -7.98
C CYS A 140 -8.94 7.53 -8.34
N ARG A 141 -10.19 7.81 -8.72
CA ARG A 141 -11.14 6.80 -9.21
C ARG A 141 -10.91 6.47 -10.67
N CYS A 142 -11.32 5.27 -11.07
CA CYS A 142 -11.30 4.87 -12.47
C CYS A 142 -12.69 4.36 -12.91
N PRO A 143 -13.56 5.22 -13.48
CA PRO A 143 -14.87 4.83 -14.00
C PRO A 143 -14.84 3.60 -14.93
N GLN A 144 -13.78 3.41 -15.69
CA GLN A 144 -13.57 2.26 -16.57
C GLN A 144 -13.36 0.95 -15.78
N VAL A 145 -12.68 1.01 -14.63
CA VAL A 145 -12.53 -0.12 -13.69
C VAL A 145 -13.87 -0.43 -13.03
N GLU A 146 -14.57 0.60 -12.53
CA GLU A 146 -15.88 0.47 -11.90
C GLU A 146 -16.89 -0.20 -12.87
N GLN A 147 -16.98 0.32 -14.11
CA GLN A 147 -17.77 -0.27 -15.21
C GLN A 147 -17.39 -1.72 -15.49
N ALA A 148 -16.09 -2.03 -15.62
CA ALA A 148 -15.63 -3.37 -15.93
C ALA A 148 -15.95 -4.39 -14.82
N VAL A 149 -15.94 -3.96 -13.55
CA VAL A 149 -16.35 -4.81 -12.40
C VAL A 149 -17.86 -5.06 -12.40
N LEU A 150 -18.67 -4.01 -12.61
CA LEU A 150 -20.13 -4.12 -12.69
C LEU A 150 -20.58 -5.00 -13.88
N GLN A 151 -19.94 -4.84 -15.04
CA GLN A 151 -20.24 -5.61 -16.25
C GLN A 151 -19.68 -7.04 -16.24
N ALA A 152 -18.69 -7.36 -15.38
CA ALA A 152 -18.09 -8.70 -15.33
C ALA A 152 -19.06 -9.80 -14.85
N GLY A 153 -20.18 -9.42 -14.22
CA GLY A 153 -21.25 -10.34 -13.85
C GLY A 153 -20.91 -11.31 -12.71
N GLY A 154 -21.97 -12.01 -12.27
CA GLY A 154 -22.00 -12.66 -10.96
C GLY A 154 -22.19 -11.63 -9.83
N SER A 155 -22.43 -12.10 -8.61
CA SER A 155 -22.72 -11.28 -7.43
C SER A 155 -21.52 -10.51 -6.86
N LYS A 156 -20.56 -10.13 -7.72
CA LYS A 156 -19.37 -9.34 -7.38
C LYS A 156 -19.78 -8.00 -6.79
N LYS A 157 -19.09 -7.57 -5.74
CA LYS A 157 -19.31 -6.27 -5.09
C LYS A 157 -18.05 -5.42 -5.16
N LEU A 158 -18.24 -4.13 -5.39
CA LEU A 158 -17.21 -3.10 -5.33
C LEU A 158 -17.33 -2.35 -4.01
N VAL A 159 -16.20 -2.12 -3.33
CA VAL A 159 -16.11 -1.35 -2.09
C VAL A 159 -14.96 -0.37 -2.24
N LEU A 160 -15.21 0.90 -1.92
CA LEU A 160 -14.18 1.94 -1.93
C LEU A 160 -13.41 1.92 -0.61
N VAL A 161 -12.09 2.11 -0.66
CA VAL A 161 -11.27 2.30 0.53
C VAL A 161 -10.52 3.63 0.42
N LEU A 162 -10.96 4.58 1.24
CA LEU A 162 -10.40 5.93 1.33
C LEU A 162 -9.15 5.86 2.21
N ASN A 163 -7.97 5.73 1.60
CA ASN A 163 -6.70 5.54 2.31
C ASN A 163 -5.94 6.87 2.53
N LYS A 164 -5.02 6.91 3.49
CA LYS A 164 -4.24 8.10 3.89
C LYS A 164 -5.08 9.22 4.52
N ILE A 165 -6.14 8.85 5.25
CA ILE A 165 -6.99 9.76 6.04
C ILE A 165 -6.22 10.60 7.07
N ASP A 166 -4.95 10.26 7.34
CA ASP A 166 -4.05 10.99 8.23
C ASP A 166 -3.34 12.19 7.60
N LEU A 167 -3.50 12.39 6.29
CA LEU A 167 -2.98 13.56 5.56
C LEU A 167 -4.02 14.69 5.38
N VAL A 168 -5.26 14.47 5.86
CA VAL A 168 -6.44 15.29 5.60
C VAL A 168 -7.19 15.58 6.92
N PRO A 169 -7.80 16.76 7.12
CA PRO A 169 -8.64 17.03 8.29
C PRO A 169 -9.80 16.03 8.43
N LYS A 170 -10.17 15.67 9.67
CA LYS A 170 -11.17 14.61 9.95
C LYS A 170 -12.55 14.99 9.44
N GLU A 171 -12.89 16.26 9.56
CA GLU A 171 -14.14 16.89 9.16
C GLU A 171 -14.34 16.74 7.65
N LEU A 172 -13.25 16.91 6.89
CA LEU A 172 -13.25 16.74 5.45
C LEU A 172 -13.30 15.25 5.04
N VAL A 173 -12.63 14.36 5.78
CA VAL A 173 -12.79 12.90 5.58
C VAL A 173 -14.24 12.48 5.80
N LEU A 174 -14.93 13.01 6.82
CA LEU A 174 -16.36 12.77 7.05
C LEU A 174 -17.22 13.27 5.87
N LYS A 175 -16.97 14.48 5.36
CA LYS A 175 -17.65 15.01 4.15
C LYS A 175 -17.43 14.10 2.93
N TRP A 176 -16.21 13.60 2.72
CA TRP A 176 -15.89 12.66 1.64
C TRP A 176 -16.57 11.29 1.79
N LEU A 177 -16.66 10.75 3.01
CA LEU A 177 -17.41 9.52 3.28
C LEU A 177 -18.91 9.71 3.00
N ALA A 178 -19.48 10.83 3.44
CA ALA A 178 -20.88 11.18 3.22
C ALA A 178 -21.21 11.43 1.74
N TYR A 179 -20.24 11.88 0.94
CA TYR A 179 -20.35 11.97 -0.51
C TYR A 179 -20.30 10.56 -1.15
N LEU A 180 -19.22 9.80 -0.91
CA LEU A 180 -18.94 8.55 -1.64
C LEU A 180 -19.90 7.41 -1.29
N ARG A 181 -20.48 7.39 -0.08
CA ARG A 181 -21.47 6.37 0.33
C ARG A 181 -22.72 6.33 -0.55
N ASN A 182 -23.07 7.44 -1.21
CA ASN A 182 -24.22 7.54 -2.11
C ASN A 182 -23.98 6.80 -3.43
N GLU A 183 -22.74 6.40 -3.71
CA GLU A 183 -22.34 5.64 -4.89
C GLU A 183 -21.95 4.20 -4.51
N PHE A 184 -21.05 4.04 -3.54
CA PHE A 184 -20.51 2.73 -3.13
C PHE A 184 -20.21 2.67 -1.62
N PRO A 185 -20.28 1.48 -1.00
CA PRO A 185 -19.80 1.28 0.37
C PRO A 185 -18.34 1.74 0.49
N THR A 186 -18.07 2.68 1.40
CA THR A 186 -16.77 3.33 1.53
C THR A 186 -16.22 3.18 2.95
N VAL A 187 -14.98 2.68 3.07
CA VAL A 187 -14.27 2.51 4.35
C VAL A 187 -13.14 3.54 4.47
N ALA A 188 -13.08 4.27 5.59
CA ALA A 188 -11.94 5.12 5.93
C ALA A 188 -10.77 4.27 6.44
N PHE A 189 -9.56 4.49 5.91
CA PHE A 189 -8.40 3.65 6.21
C PHE A 189 -7.10 4.46 6.38
N LYS A 190 -6.32 4.07 7.38
CA LYS A 190 -4.91 4.47 7.54
C LYS A 190 -4.06 3.22 7.55
N ALA A 191 -3.24 3.02 6.52
CA ALA A 191 -2.23 1.97 6.52
C ALA A 191 -1.18 2.20 7.63
N SER A 192 -0.72 1.11 8.25
CA SER A 192 0.29 1.17 9.30
C SER A 192 1.65 1.57 8.73
N THR A 193 2.17 2.71 9.21
CA THR A 193 3.47 3.26 8.81
C THR A 193 4.65 2.67 9.59
N GLN A 194 4.59 1.38 9.92
CA GLN A 194 5.64 0.72 10.71
C GLN A 194 6.98 0.66 9.95
N GLN A 195 7.91 1.53 10.37
CA GLN A 195 9.35 1.39 10.08
C GLN A 195 10.01 0.23 10.85
N GLN A 196 9.25 -0.60 11.57
CA GLN A 196 9.78 -1.69 12.38
C GLN A 196 10.20 -2.87 11.49
N ASN A 197 11.50 -2.95 11.21
CA ASN A 197 12.13 -4.04 10.47
C ASN A 197 12.07 -5.43 11.15
N ARG A 198 11.46 -5.56 12.34
CA ARG A 198 11.37 -6.83 13.09
C ARG A 198 10.03 -6.95 13.83
N HIS A 199 9.36 -8.08 13.60
CA HIS A 199 8.17 -8.55 14.32
C HIS A 199 7.02 -7.54 14.42
N LEU A 200 6.14 -7.57 13.42
CA LEU A 200 4.75 -7.10 13.58
C LEU A 200 4.03 -8.01 14.58
N GLN A 201 4.25 -7.77 15.88
CA GLN A 201 3.60 -8.55 16.92
C GLN A 201 2.11 -8.25 16.96
N GLN A 202 1.33 -9.29 17.23
CA GLN A 202 -0.11 -9.19 17.38
C GLN A 202 -0.41 -8.45 18.70
N SER A 203 -0.66 -7.14 18.62
CA SER A 203 -1.41 -6.48 19.70
C SER A 203 -2.74 -7.19 19.81
N LYS A 204 -2.94 -7.93 20.91
CA LYS A 204 -4.25 -8.45 21.32
C LYS A 204 -5.08 -7.39 22.04
N VAL A 205 -4.55 -6.19 22.20
CA VAL A 205 -5.21 -5.05 22.84
C VAL A 205 -6.11 -4.39 21.81
N SER A 206 -7.41 -4.29 22.13
CA SER A 206 -8.38 -3.53 21.34
C SER A 206 -7.90 -2.09 21.18
N ALA A 207 -8.22 -1.42 20.06
CA ALA A 207 -7.93 0.00 19.87
C ALA A 207 -8.49 0.88 21.01
N ARG A 208 -9.59 0.44 21.68
CA ARG A 208 -10.19 1.10 22.86
C ARG A 208 -9.35 1.00 24.14
N GLN A 209 -8.33 0.15 24.18
CA GLN A 209 -7.44 -0.08 25.33
C GLN A 209 -5.96 0.24 25.02
N ALA A 210 -5.66 0.68 23.79
CA ALA A 210 -4.32 1.12 23.43
C ALA A 210 -4.03 2.49 24.07
N SER A 211 -2.86 2.64 24.70
CA SER A 211 -2.44 3.93 25.25
C SER A 211 -2.28 4.98 24.13
N ALA A 212 -2.41 6.25 24.47
CA ALA A 212 -2.24 7.36 23.53
C ALA A 212 -0.87 7.33 22.81
N GLU A 213 0.19 6.83 23.47
CA GLU A 213 1.49 6.58 22.83
C GLU A 213 1.42 5.52 21.71
N LEU A 214 0.68 4.42 21.90
CA LEU A 214 0.52 3.38 20.88
C LEU A 214 -0.32 3.87 19.68
N LEU A 215 -1.35 4.67 19.95
CA LEU A 215 -2.19 5.30 18.92
C LEU A 215 -1.41 6.37 18.13
N GLY A 216 -0.51 7.12 18.78
CA GLY A 216 0.43 8.03 18.11
C GLY A 216 1.45 7.30 17.20
N THR A 217 1.76 6.03 17.45
CA THR A 217 2.78 5.27 16.71
C THR A 217 2.20 4.37 15.62
N GLY A 218 1.83 4.95 14.47
CA GLY A 218 1.67 4.20 13.21
C GLY A 218 0.66 3.05 13.24
N ALA A 219 -0.33 3.10 14.13
CA ALA A 219 -1.41 2.14 14.20
C ALA A 219 -2.22 2.12 12.89
N CYS A 220 -2.72 0.94 12.51
CA CYS A 220 -3.65 0.82 11.39
C CYS A 220 -5.05 1.25 11.87
N VAL A 221 -5.71 2.13 11.11
CA VAL A 221 -7.09 2.56 11.37
C VAL A 221 -7.98 2.04 10.24
N GLY A 222 -9.20 1.61 10.55
CA GLY A 222 -10.17 1.09 9.58
C GLY A 222 -10.06 -0.41 9.26
N ALA A 223 -9.00 -1.10 9.69
CA ALA A 223 -8.82 -2.53 9.42
C ALA A 223 -9.97 -3.41 9.95
N ASP A 224 -10.41 -3.17 11.19
CA ASP A 224 -11.52 -3.94 11.78
C ASP A 224 -12.86 -3.64 11.10
N CYS A 225 -13.08 -2.41 10.63
CA CYS A 225 -14.25 -2.04 9.83
C CYS A 225 -14.25 -2.80 8.49
N LEU A 226 -13.14 -2.76 7.74
CA LEU A 226 -13.00 -3.47 6.48
C LEU A 226 -13.14 -5.00 6.64
N MET A 227 -12.59 -5.59 7.71
CA MET A 227 -12.77 -7.01 8.01
C MET A 227 -14.20 -7.38 8.42
N LYS A 228 -14.95 -6.50 9.11
CA LYS A 228 -16.39 -6.67 9.35
C LYS A 228 -17.18 -6.68 8.05
N VAL A 229 -16.92 -5.73 7.13
CA VAL A 229 -17.56 -5.65 5.81
C VAL A 229 -17.30 -6.91 4.98
N LEU A 230 -16.05 -7.34 4.86
CA LEU A 230 -15.68 -8.58 4.15
C LEU A 230 -16.26 -9.84 4.82
N GLY A 231 -16.30 -9.88 6.15
CA GLY A 231 -16.87 -10.98 6.92
C GLY A 231 -18.39 -11.10 6.76
N ASN A 232 -19.11 -9.99 6.71
CA ASN A 232 -20.55 -9.97 6.45
C ASN A 232 -20.86 -10.48 5.03
N TYR A 233 -20.08 -10.07 4.02
CA TYR A 233 -20.20 -10.60 2.66
C TYR A 233 -19.91 -12.11 2.58
N CYS A 234 -18.91 -12.60 3.34
CA CYS A 234 -18.63 -14.04 3.41
C CYS A 234 -19.80 -14.86 3.99
N ARG A 235 -20.67 -14.27 4.83
CA ARG A 235 -21.87 -14.93 5.38
C ARG A 235 -23.07 -14.88 4.44
N SER A 236 -23.20 -13.84 3.60
CA SER A 236 -24.34 -13.73 2.67
C SER A 236 -24.23 -14.67 1.45
N GLN A 237 -23.03 -15.19 1.18
CA GLN A 237 -22.74 -16.15 0.11
C GLN A 237 -22.60 -17.57 0.71
N ASP A 238 -23.73 -18.18 1.05
CA ASP A 238 -23.92 -19.45 1.81
C ASP A 238 -23.25 -20.74 1.23
N LEU A 239 -22.37 -20.60 0.24
CA LEU A 239 -21.83 -21.69 -0.59
C LEU A 239 -20.29 -21.72 -0.70
N ARG A 240 -19.55 -20.73 -0.18
CA ARG A 240 -18.07 -20.73 -0.23
C ARG A 240 -17.42 -20.63 1.15
N THR A 241 -16.51 -21.55 1.43
CA THR A 241 -15.69 -21.55 2.66
C THR A 241 -14.63 -20.45 2.69
N SER A 242 -14.32 -19.83 1.54
CA SER A 242 -13.45 -18.67 1.44
C SER A 242 -13.80 -17.76 0.25
N ILE A 243 -13.57 -16.46 0.45
CA ILE A 243 -13.71 -15.37 -0.52
C ILE A 243 -12.35 -14.89 -1.01
N ARG A 244 -12.31 -14.43 -2.27
CA ARG A 244 -11.17 -13.76 -2.90
C ARG A 244 -11.46 -12.28 -3.07
N VAL A 245 -10.52 -11.45 -2.65
CA VAL A 245 -10.70 -9.98 -2.62
C VAL A 245 -9.60 -9.33 -3.45
N GLY A 246 -9.95 -8.77 -4.61
CA GLY A 246 -9.02 -8.04 -5.46
C GLY A 246 -8.79 -6.62 -4.96
N VAL A 247 -7.54 -6.17 -4.88
CA VAL A 247 -7.20 -4.79 -4.49
C VAL A 247 -6.70 -4.03 -5.71
N VAL A 248 -7.45 -3.01 -6.16
CA VAL A 248 -7.21 -2.23 -7.38
C VAL A 248 -7.13 -0.73 -7.07
N GLY A 249 -6.75 0.08 -8.07
CA GLY A 249 -6.61 1.54 -7.95
C GLY A 249 -5.24 2.07 -8.44
N PHE A 250 -5.08 3.39 -8.39
CA PHE A 250 -3.92 4.10 -8.93
C PHE A 250 -2.57 3.67 -8.31
N PRO A 251 -1.43 3.92 -8.97
CA PRO A 251 -0.12 3.78 -8.34
C PRO A 251 -0.02 4.62 -7.05
N ASN A 252 0.78 4.17 -6.07
CA ASN A 252 1.12 4.91 -4.85
C ASN A 252 -0.04 5.38 -3.93
N VAL A 253 -1.30 5.05 -4.22
CA VAL A 253 -2.44 5.23 -3.27
C VAL A 253 -2.29 4.39 -2.00
N GLY A 254 -1.48 3.32 -2.03
CA GLY A 254 -1.13 2.51 -0.85
C GLY A 254 -1.67 1.07 -0.81
N LYS A 255 -2.14 0.51 -1.94
CA LYS A 255 -2.65 -0.89 -2.06
C LYS A 255 -1.84 -1.93 -1.27
N SER A 256 -0.57 -2.11 -1.61
CA SER A 256 0.31 -3.09 -0.96
C SER A 256 0.58 -2.78 0.53
N SER A 257 0.48 -1.51 0.94
CA SER A 257 0.55 -1.09 2.35
C SER A 257 -0.72 -1.43 3.12
N LEU A 258 -1.90 -1.30 2.50
CA LEU A 258 -3.19 -1.75 3.03
C LEU A 258 -3.18 -3.27 3.23
N ILE A 259 -2.71 -4.05 2.24
CA ILE A 259 -2.57 -5.51 2.33
C ILE A 259 -1.66 -5.91 3.49
N ASN A 260 -0.48 -5.28 3.61
CA ASN A 260 0.45 -5.53 4.72
C ASN A 260 -0.16 -5.17 6.09
N SER A 261 -0.97 -4.11 6.15
CA SER A 261 -1.65 -3.67 7.37
C SER A 261 -2.75 -4.65 7.81
N LEU A 262 -3.58 -5.10 6.88
CA LEU A 262 -4.59 -6.14 7.12
C LEU A 262 -3.95 -7.48 7.51
N LYS A 263 -2.87 -7.87 6.83
CA LYS A 263 -2.14 -9.10 7.16
C LYS A 263 -1.40 -9.01 8.50
N ARG A 264 -1.08 -7.80 8.96
CA ARG A 264 -0.15 -7.52 10.07
C ARG A 264 1.21 -8.21 9.85
N ALA A 265 1.65 -8.26 8.59
CA ALA A 265 2.93 -8.82 8.17
C ALA A 265 3.38 -8.12 6.87
N ARG A 266 4.69 -8.02 6.63
CA ARG A 266 5.23 -7.54 5.36
C ARG A 266 5.18 -8.66 4.31
N ALA A 267 3.99 -8.87 3.74
CA ALA A 267 3.74 -9.83 2.67
C ALA A 267 4.13 -9.28 1.29
N CYS A 268 3.72 -8.05 0.98
CA CYS A 268 4.03 -7.36 -0.27
C CYS A 268 5.23 -6.40 -0.11
N SER A 269 5.99 -6.20 -1.19
CA SER A 269 6.95 -5.11 -1.29
C SER A 269 6.24 -3.75 -1.36
N VAL A 270 6.74 -2.77 -0.62
CA VAL A 270 6.21 -1.39 -0.59
C VAL A 270 7.34 -0.40 -0.85
N GLY A 271 7.01 0.70 -1.50
CA GLY A 271 7.91 1.82 -1.80
C GLY A 271 7.12 3.01 -2.35
N ALA A 272 7.71 4.21 -2.31
CA ALA A 272 7.07 5.44 -2.79
C ALA A 272 7.16 5.64 -4.31
N THR A 273 8.00 4.85 -4.99
CA THR A 273 8.21 4.90 -6.44
C THR A 273 7.17 4.04 -7.17
N PRO A 274 6.53 4.52 -8.25
CA PRO A 274 5.62 3.71 -9.07
C PRO A 274 6.27 2.43 -9.62
N GLY A 275 5.46 1.39 -9.81
CA GLY A 275 5.88 0.14 -10.46
C GLY A 275 6.68 -0.84 -9.59
N VAL A 276 6.56 -0.75 -8.26
CA VAL A 276 7.07 -1.78 -7.31
C VAL A 276 6.32 -3.10 -7.51
N THR A 277 4.98 -3.06 -7.46
CA THR A 277 4.11 -4.21 -7.75
C THR A 277 3.89 -4.30 -9.25
N LYS A 278 4.41 -5.36 -9.89
CA LYS A 278 4.38 -5.55 -11.37
C LYS A 278 3.46 -6.67 -11.85
N CYS A 279 3.23 -7.67 -11.01
CA CYS A 279 2.44 -8.86 -11.31
C CYS A 279 1.45 -9.10 -10.18
N LEU A 280 0.32 -9.72 -10.49
CA LEU A 280 -0.66 -10.17 -9.51
C LEU A 280 -0.01 -11.10 -8.46
N GLN A 281 -0.29 -10.88 -7.17
CA GLN A 281 0.19 -11.72 -6.05
C GLN A 281 -0.97 -12.08 -5.11
N GLU A 282 -1.03 -13.35 -4.68
CA GLU A 282 -2.04 -13.83 -3.72
C GLU A 282 -1.52 -13.79 -2.28
N VAL A 283 -2.21 -13.09 -1.39
CA VAL A 283 -1.89 -12.97 0.03
C VAL A 283 -3.04 -13.50 0.88
N HIS A 284 -2.86 -14.67 1.46
CA HIS A 284 -3.83 -15.30 2.35
C HIS A 284 -3.83 -14.58 3.71
N LEU A 285 -4.94 -13.94 4.12
CA LEU A 285 -5.06 -13.31 5.44
C LEU A 285 -5.27 -14.37 6.52
N ASP A 286 -6.33 -15.16 6.35
CA ASP A 286 -6.77 -16.24 7.21
C ASP A 286 -7.25 -17.44 6.35
N LYS A 287 -8.16 -18.27 6.88
CA LYS A 287 -8.73 -19.43 6.16
C LYS A 287 -9.89 -19.06 5.22
N HIS A 288 -10.47 -17.88 5.39
CA HIS A 288 -11.71 -17.43 4.75
C HIS A 288 -11.48 -16.26 3.79
N VAL A 289 -10.38 -15.51 3.90
CA VAL A 289 -10.10 -14.34 3.07
C VAL A 289 -8.70 -14.41 2.44
N THR A 290 -8.67 -14.43 1.11
CA THR A 290 -7.43 -14.25 0.31
C THR A 290 -7.48 -12.93 -0.43
N LEU A 291 -6.49 -12.05 -0.23
CA LEU A 291 -6.33 -10.82 -0.98
C LEU A 291 -5.51 -11.06 -2.26
N LEU A 292 -5.80 -10.31 -3.32
CA LEU A 292 -5.03 -10.28 -4.56
C LEU A 292 -4.45 -8.87 -4.75
N ASP A 293 -3.13 -8.71 -4.67
CA ASP A 293 -2.43 -7.43 -4.89
C ASP A 293 -2.25 -7.19 -6.40
N SER A 294 -2.92 -6.17 -6.96
CA SER A 294 -2.75 -5.80 -8.37
C SER A 294 -1.62 -4.78 -8.55
N PRO A 295 -0.98 -4.73 -9.73
CA PRO A 295 -0.20 -3.56 -10.11
C PRO A 295 -1.08 -2.29 -10.10
N GLY A 296 -0.44 -1.11 -10.06
CA GLY A 296 -1.13 0.17 -10.21
C GLY A 296 -1.69 0.34 -11.62
N ILE A 297 -2.95 0.77 -11.71
CA ILE A 297 -3.67 0.91 -12.96
C ILE A 297 -3.93 2.41 -13.19
N VAL A 298 -3.63 2.89 -14.39
CA VAL A 298 -3.97 4.23 -14.86
C VAL A 298 -4.63 4.04 -16.23
N LEU A 299 -5.94 4.28 -16.30
CA LEU A 299 -6.75 4.14 -17.53
C LEU A 299 -7.53 5.42 -17.84
N SER A 300 -7.14 6.55 -17.22
CA SER A 300 -7.80 7.84 -17.47
C SER A 300 -7.40 8.37 -18.84
N ALA A 301 -8.41 8.64 -19.66
CA ALA A 301 -8.25 9.09 -21.05
C ALA A 301 -7.86 10.56 -21.20
N SER A 302 -8.30 11.37 -20.24
CA SER A 302 -8.47 12.82 -20.34
C SER A 302 -7.68 13.60 -19.29
N THR A 303 -6.88 12.92 -18.47
CA THR A 303 -6.04 13.55 -17.44
C THR A 303 -4.74 14.05 -18.04
N SER A 304 -4.34 15.28 -17.70
CA SER A 304 -3.09 15.87 -18.14
C SER A 304 -1.88 15.14 -17.57
N ASP A 305 -0.77 15.18 -18.31
CA ASP A 305 0.51 14.65 -17.84
C ASP A 305 0.90 15.26 -16.49
N THR A 306 0.63 16.55 -16.30
CA THR A 306 0.82 17.27 -15.03
C THR A 306 0.03 16.64 -13.88
N ALA A 307 -1.25 16.35 -14.06
CA ALA A 307 -2.06 15.74 -13.01
C ALA A 307 -1.61 14.31 -12.68
N LEU A 308 -1.19 13.52 -13.67
CA LEU A 308 -0.61 12.19 -13.42
C LEU A 308 0.73 12.27 -12.65
N ILE A 309 1.52 13.33 -12.85
CA ILE A 309 2.70 13.63 -12.03
C ILE A 309 2.29 13.99 -10.61
N LEU A 310 1.37 14.94 -10.41
CA LEU A 310 0.94 15.39 -9.08
C LEU A 310 0.27 14.28 -8.24
N ARG A 311 -0.38 13.31 -8.89
CA ARG A 311 -0.96 12.10 -8.28
C ARG A 311 0.07 10.99 -8.00
N ASN A 312 1.37 11.22 -8.23
CA ASN A 312 2.46 10.23 -8.06
C ASN A 312 2.26 8.94 -8.88
N CYS A 313 1.82 9.06 -10.14
CA CYS A 313 1.73 7.92 -11.06
C CYS A 313 3.05 7.64 -11.79
N LEU A 314 3.91 8.65 -11.92
CA LEU A 314 5.14 8.61 -12.72
C LEU A 314 6.40 8.77 -11.86
N LYS A 315 7.52 8.26 -12.36
CA LYS A 315 8.82 8.33 -11.66
C LYS A 315 9.44 9.70 -11.83
N ILE A 316 9.57 10.44 -10.73
CA ILE A 316 10.13 11.81 -10.68
C ILE A 316 11.49 11.89 -11.39
N GLU A 317 12.32 10.85 -11.24
CA GLU A 317 13.66 10.80 -11.82
C GLU A 317 13.62 10.87 -13.36
N GLN A 318 12.59 10.25 -13.96
CA GLN A 318 12.42 10.06 -15.40
C GLN A 318 11.61 11.17 -16.08
N LEU A 319 11.10 12.16 -15.33
CA LEU A 319 10.38 13.30 -15.89
C LEU A 319 11.30 14.14 -16.78
N ALA A 320 10.83 14.40 -18.00
CA ALA A 320 11.50 15.26 -18.98
C ALA A 320 11.39 16.74 -18.60
N ASP A 321 10.21 17.18 -18.18
CA ASP A 321 10.00 18.51 -17.58
C ASP A 321 9.41 18.38 -16.16
N PRO A 322 10.19 18.67 -15.11
CA PRO A 322 9.69 18.76 -13.74
C PRO A 322 9.18 20.17 -13.38
N VAL A 323 9.34 21.19 -14.24
CA VAL A 323 9.00 22.59 -13.94
C VAL A 323 7.50 22.86 -14.10
N THR A 324 6.88 22.43 -15.20
CA THR A 324 5.43 22.63 -15.41
C THR A 324 4.56 22.11 -14.26
N PRO A 325 4.81 20.92 -13.67
CA PRO A 325 4.04 20.46 -12.51
C PRO A 325 4.31 21.26 -11.23
N VAL A 326 5.51 21.85 -11.08
CA VAL A 326 5.78 22.77 -9.95
C VAL A 326 5.04 24.09 -10.14
N GLU A 327 4.96 24.62 -11.36
CA GLU A 327 4.14 25.81 -11.64
C GLU A 327 2.66 25.58 -11.27
N ALA A 328 2.11 24.41 -11.60
CA ALA A 328 0.77 24.03 -11.19
C ALA A 328 0.60 23.96 -9.66
N ILE A 329 1.63 23.54 -8.90
CA ILE A 329 1.63 23.63 -7.43
C ILE A 329 1.68 25.09 -6.98
N LEU A 330 2.57 25.92 -7.54
CA LEU A 330 2.75 27.32 -7.13
C LEU A 330 1.46 28.13 -7.29
N ARG A 331 0.74 27.96 -8.40
CA ARG A 331 -0.57 28.62 -8.64
C ARG A 331 -1.64 28.28 -7.59
N ARG A 332 -1.46 27.18 -6.84
CA ARG A 332 -2.40 26.67 -5.82
C ARG A 332 -1.93 26.96 -4.39
N CYS A 333 -0.77 27.58 -4.22
CA CYS A 333 -0.16 27.86 -2.92
C CYS A 333 -0.03 29.36 -2.70
N SER A 334 -0.20 29.82 -1.45
CA SER A 334 0.26 31.16 -1.09
C SER A 334 1.78 31.26 -1.24
N HIS A 335 2.24 32.23 -2.04
CA HIS A 335 3.67 32.51 -2.24
C HIS A 335 4.38 32.77 -0.90
N ALA A 336 3.77 33.58 -0.01
CA ALA A 336 4.34 33.90 1.30
C ALA A 336 4.50 32.66 2.20
N GLN A 337 3.51 31.76 2.20
CA GLN A 337 3.61 30.50 2.94
C GLN A 337 4.72 29.59 2.39
N LEU A 338 4.93 29.58 1.07
CA LEU A 338 6.04 28.84 0.45
C LEU A 338 7.40 29.47 0.78
N SER A 339 7.50 30.82 0.73
CA SER A 339 8.67 31.57 1.18
C SER A 339 9.04 31.21 2.60
N GLN A 340 8.06 31.14 3.51
CA GLN A 340 8.26 30.77 4.91
C GLN A 340 8.64 29.28 5.08
N HIS A 341 7.87 28.35 4.48
CA HIS A 341 8.11 26.90 4.59
C HIS A 341 9.51 26.52 4.06
N TYR A 342 9.88 27.05 2.90
CA TYR A 342 11.20 26.85 2.33
C TYR A 342 12.24 27.86 2.82
N GLY A 343 11.90 28.82 3.70
CA GLY A 343 12.79 29.87 4.20
C GLY A 343 13.59 30.61 3.11
N ILE A 344 12.97 30.86 1.95
CA ILE A 344 13.54 31.63 0.85
C ILE A 344 12.98 33.06 0.87
N PRO A 345 13.67 34.03 0.25
CA PRO A 345 13.08 35.34 -0.03
C PRO A 345 11.82 35.21 -0.90
N ASP A 346 10.95 36.23 -0.85
CA ASP A 346 9.79 36.30 -1.72
C ASP A 346 10.16 36.29 -3.20
N PHE A 347 9.28 35.67 -3.98
CA PHE A 347 9.48 35.35 -5.38
C PHE A 347 8.18 35.60 -6.17
N LYS A 348 8.31 36.05 -7.41
CA LYS A 348 7.19 36.31 -8.32
C LYS A 348 7.00 35.24 -9.37
N THR A 349 8.07 34.53 -9.75
CA THR A 349 8.03 33.54 -10.85
C THR A 349 8.50 32.15 -10.41
N THR A 350 8.00 31.11 -11.08
CA THR A 350 8.46 29.71 -10.90
C THR A 350 9.96 29.57 -11.06
N THR A 351 10.54 30.27 -12.04
CA THR A 351 11.98 30.26 -12.33
C THR A 351 12.80 30.85 -11.18
N GLU A 352 12.34 31.97 -10.61
CA GLU A 352 12.96 32.62 -9.46
C GLU A 352 12.87 31.75 -8.20
N PHE A 353 11.68 31.21 -7.91
CA PHE A 353 11.46 30.23 -6.83
C PHE A 353 12.45 29.07 -6.89
N LEU A 354 12.54 28.42 -8.07
CA LEU A 354 13.43 27.27 -8.27
C LEU A 354 14.91 27.66 -8.17
N VAL A 355 15.30 28.87 -8.57
CA VAL A 355 16.68 29.37 -8.42
C VAL A 355 17.03 29.63 -6.95
N LEU A 356 16.15 30.29 -6.20
CA LEU A 356 16.34 30.55 -4.77
C LEU A 356 16.39 29.25 -3.97
N LEU A 357 15.47 28.32 -4.27
CA LEU A 357 15.42 27.01 -3.65
C LEU A 357 16.64 26.14 -4.02
N ALA A 358 17.07 26.15 -5.28
CA ALA A 358 18.28 25.44 -5.71
C ALA A 358 19.53 25.91 -4.95
N ARG A 359 19.68 27.22 -4.76
CA ARG A 359 20.77 27.81 -3.95
C ARG A 359 20.68 27.34 -2.49
N ARG A 360 19.50 27.45 -1.86
CA ARG A 360 19.30 27.03 -0.46
C ARG A 360 19.54 25.54 -0.24
N LEU A 361 19.14 24.68 -1.17
CA LEU A 361 19.32 23.22 -1.11
C LEU A 361 20.71 22.76 -1.59
N GLY A 362 21.62 23.67 -1.94
CA GLY A 362 22.95 23.33 -2.49
C GLY A 362 22.89 22.57 -3.83
N ARG A 363 21.79 22.67 -4.58
CA ARG A 363 21.60 21.99 -5.87
C ARG A 363 22.17 22.87 -6.98
N LEU A 364 23.46 22.76 -7.21
CA LEU A 364 24.18 23.50 -8.26
C LEU A 364 24.63 22.57 -9.39
N LYS A 365 24.61 23.07 -10.63
CA LYS A 365 25.26 22.50 -11.81
C LYS A 365 26.77 22.79 -11.76
N LYS A 366 27.56 22.12 -12.60
CA LYS A 366 29.00 22.43 -12.75
C LYS A 366 29.16 23.92 -13.11
N GLY A 367 30.12 24.61 -12.47
CA GLY A 367 30.28 26.06 -12.58
C GLY A 367 29.44 26.90 -11.60
N GLY A 368 28.76 26.29 -10.62
CA GLY A 368 28.05 27.00 -9.55
C GLY A 368 26.68 27.57 -9.93
N ALA A 369 26.22 27.37 -11.16
CA ALA A 369 24.89 27.77 -11.59
C ALA A 369 23.79 26.96 -10.87
N PRO A 370 22.66 27.56 -10.47
CA PRO A 370 21.56 26.86 -9.79
C PRO A 370 20.88 25.81 -10.68
N ASP A 371 20.58 24.64 -10.11
CA ASP A 371 19.97 23.51 -10.82
C ASP A 371 18.45 23.46 -10.60
N GLN A 372 17.73 24.18 -11.47
CA GLN A 372 16.26 24.29 -11.43
C GLN A 372 15.55 22.94 -11.52
N GLU A 373 16.01 22.01 -12.36
CA GLU A 373 15.41 20.68 -12.51
C GLU A 373 15.52 19.86 -11.22
N LYS A 374 16.67 19.89 -10.55
CA LYS A 374 16.86 19.20 -9.26
C LYS A 374 16.06 19.85 -8.14
N ALA A 375 15.92 21.18 -8.13
CA ALA A 375 15.04 21.87 -7.19
C ALA A 375 13.57 21.51 -7.42
N ALA A 376 13.12 21.47 -8.68
CA ALA A 376 11.76 21.11 -9.04
C ALA A 376 11.43 19.66 -8.63
N LYS A 377 12.33 18.71 -8.92
CA LYS A 377 12.20 17.31 -8.47
C LYS A 377 12.16 17.19 -6.93
N ALA A 378 12.82 18.08 -6.19
CA ALA A 378 12.73 18.13 -4.72
C ALA A 378 11.35 18.65 -4.25
N VAL A 379 10.80 19.69 -4.87
CA VAL A 379 9.45 20.22 -4.56
C VAL A 379 8.38 19.15 -4.83
N LEU A 380 8.47 18.44 -5.96
CA LEU A 380 7.56 17.33 -6.28
C LEU A 380 7.69 16.19 -5.27
N THR A 381 8.91 15.90 -4.79
CA THR A 381 9.12 14.92 -3.71
C THR A 381 8.46 15.37 -2.40
N ASP A 382 8.51 16.66 -2.07
CA ASP A 382 7.92 17.21 -0.85
C ASP A 382 6.38 17.26 -0.90
N TRP A 383 5.81 17.50 -2.09
CA TRP A 383 4.38 17.35 -2.41
C TRP A 383 3.90 15.90 -2.23
N MET A 384 4.61 14.95 -2.84
CA MET A 384 4.23 13.53 -2.79
C MET A 384 4.30 12.94 -1.38
N ASN A 385 5.28 13.36 -0.58
CA ASN A 385 5.44 12.95 0.82
C ASN A 385 4.51 13.68 1.80
N GLY A 386 3.71 14.65 1.34
CA GLY A 386 2.78 15.40 2.20
C GLY A 386 3.43 16.40 3.14
N LYS A 387 4.65 16.90 2.82
CA LYS A 387 5.21 18.07 3.52
C LYS A 387 4.43 19.34 3.14
N ILE A 388 4.16 19.47 1.84
CA ILE A 388 3.09 20.32 1.33
C ILE A 388 1.81 19.49 1.48
N SER A 389 0.95 19.83 2.44
CA SER A 389 -0.34 19.16 2.61
C SER A 389 -1.34 19.81 1.64
N TYR A 390 -2.14 18.98 0.97
CA TYR A 390 -3.20 19.43 0.09
C TYR A 390 -4.38 18.48 0.24
N PHE A 391 -5.58 18.99 0.01
CA PHE A 391 -6.80 18.21 -0.03
C PHE A 391 -7.86 18.89 -0.90
N THR A 392 -8.62 18.10 -1.66
CA THR A 392 -9.79 18.57 -2.41
C THR A 392 -11.05 18.47 -1.56
N HIS A 393 -12.03 19.35 -1.82
CA HIS A 393 -13.35 19.30 -1.21
C HIS A 393 -14.34 18.50 -2.07
N PRO A 394 -15.27 17.75 -1.46
CA PRO A 394 -16.33 17.09 -2.22
C PRO A 394 -17.24 18.12 -2.90
N PRO A 395 -17.68 17.89 -4.15
CA PRO A 395 -18.63 18.78 -4.82
C PRO A 395 -19.93 18.92 -4.04
N GLU A 396 -20.46 20.15 -3.95
CA GLU A 396 -21.72 20.45 -3.25
C GLU A 396 -22.92 19.74 -3.89
N THR A 397 -22.91 19.59 -5.22
CA THR A 397 -23.96 18.87 -5.96
C THR A 397 -23.52 17.44 -6.24
N HIS A 398 -24.11 16.48 -5.53
CA HIS A 398 -23.90 15.06 -5.79
C HIS A 398 -24.62 14.62 -7.07
N LYS A 399 -23.88 14.41 -8.15
CA LYS A 399 -24.39 13.80 -9.40
C LYS A 399 -23.83 12.38 -9.51
N LEU A 400 -24.71 11.39 -9.60
CA LEU A 400 -24.31 9.99 -9.84
C LEU A 400 -23.51 9.90 -11.15
N PRO A 401 -22.36 9.21 -11.19
CA PRO A 401 -21.66 8.91 -12.43
C PRO A 401 -22.54 8.17 -13.43
N THR A 402 -22.29 8.40 -14.73
CA THR A 402 -23.11 7.87 -15.83
C THR A 402 -23.18 6.34 -15.90
N HIS A 403 -22.28 5.63 -15.23
CA HIS A 403 -22.25 4.16 -15.14
C HIS A 403 -22.89 3.57 -13.87
N ILE A 404 -23.41 4.40 -12.97
CA ILE A 404 -24.04 3.96 -11.73
C ILE A 404 -25.54 4.28 -11.79
N SER A 405 -26.39 3.25 -11.81
CA SER A 405 -27.83 3.41 -11.66
C SER A 405 -28.24 3.38 -10.18
N ALA A 406 -29.31 4.12 -9.83
CA ALA A 406 -29.86 4.11 -8.47
C ALA A 406 -30.31 2.70 -8.02
N GLU A 407 -30.66 1.82 -8.96
CA GLU A 407 -30.99 0.42 -8.70
C GLU A 407 -29.79 -0.37 -8.16
N ILE A 408 -28.59 -0.17 -8.73
CA ILE A 408 -27.35 -0.80 -8.26
C ILE A 408 -27.03 -0.35 -6.85
N VAL A 409 -27.16 0.96 -6.56
CA VAL A 409 -26.95 1.53 -5.22
C VAL A 409 -27.97 0.93 -4.22
N SER A 410 -29.24 0.80 -4.61
CA SER A 410 -30.28 0.17 -3.78
C SER A 410 -30.02 -1.32 -3.50
N GLU A 411 -29.51 -2.08 -4.48
CA GLU A 411 -29.13 -3.48 -4.27
C GLU A 411 -27.90 -3.59 -3.36
N MET A 412 -26.91 -2.71 -3.53
CA MET A 412 -25.73 -2.66 -2.65
C MET A 412 -26.12 -2.29 -1.21
N GLY A 413 -27.06 -1.36 -1.01
CA GLY A 413 -27.59 -1.01 0.32
C GLY A 413 -28.41 -2.10 1.01
N LYS A 414 -28.83 -3.15 0.29
CA LYS A 414 -29.40 -4.37 0.89
C LYS A 414 -28.32 -5.40 1.24
N ALA A 415 -27.19 -5.36 0.53
CA ALA A 415 -26.06 -6.27 0.75
C ALA A 415 -25.08 -5.77 1.84
N PHE A 416 -25.06 -4.47 2.11
CA PHE A 416 -24.19 -3.83 3.08
C PHE A 416 -24.99 -3.00 4.08
N ASP A 417 -24.73 -3.24 5.36
CA ASP A 417 -25.22 -2.41 6.46
C ASP A 417 -24.46 -1.07 6.47
N PHE A 418 -25.07 -0.05 5.87
CA PHE A 418 -24.49 1.29 5.80
C PHE A 418 -24.40 1.99 7.17
N GLU A 419 -25.32 1.70 8.10
CA GLU A 419 -25.35 2.31 9.43
C GLU A 419 -24.21 1.77 10.30
N ALA A 420 -24.01 0.45 10.31
CA ALA A 420 -22.85 -0.16 10.99
C ALA A 420 -21.51 0.21 10.33
N LEU A 421 -21.50 0.49 9.01
CA LEU A 421 -20.33 1.00 8.30
C LEU A 421 -20.01 2.45 8.70
N GLU A 422 -21.02 3.32 8.77
CA GLU A 422 -20.87 4.71 9.21
C GLU A 422 -20.40 4.79 10.67
N GLN A 423 -21.02 4.02 11.57
CA GLN A 423 -20.57 3.91 12.96
C GLN A 423 -19.13 3.38 13.04
N GLY A 424 -18.78 2.34 12.27
CA GLY A 424 -17.42 1.80 12.23
C GLY A 424 -16.37 2.77 11.68
N ASN A 425 -16.74 3.61 10.70
CA ASN A 425 -15.89 4.69 10.20
C ASN A 425 -15.73 5.82 11.23
N MET A 426 -16.80 6.17 11.96
CA MET A 426 -16.77 7.19 13.01
C MET A 426 -15.90 6.74 14.21
N GLU A 427 -16.03 5.48 14.67
CA GLU A 427 -15.13 4.88 15.66
C GLU A 427 -13.67 4.92 15.19
N ALA A 428 -13.42 4.62 13.92
CA ALA A 428 -12.08 4.63 13.34
C ALA A 428 -11.49 6.06 13.34
N LEU A 429 -12.25 7.07 12.95
CA LEU A 429 -11.82 8.48 12.96
C LEU A 429 -11.68 9.06 14.37
N ALA A 430 -12.48 8.60 15.34
CA ALA A 430 -12.33 8.96 16.75
C ALA A 430 -11.02 8.43 17.35
N SER A 431 -10.53 7.27 16.90
CA SER A 431 -9.26 6.67 17.37
C SER A 431 -7.99 7.40 16.90
N MET A 432 -8.13 8.34 15.96
CA MET A 432 -7.03 9.18 15.49
C MET A 432 -6.79 10.37 16.45
N PRO A 433 -5.53 10.76 16.73
CA PRO A 433 -5.26 12.00 17.45
C PRO A 433 -5.86 13.21 16.71
N GLN A 434 -6.26 14.25 17.46
CA GLN A 434 -6.71 15.51 16.86
C GLN A 434 -5.51 16.26 16.24
N GLY A 435 -5.72 16.84 15.06
CA GLY A 435 -4.72 17.60 14.30
C GLY A 435 -3.86 16.77 13.33
N PRO A 436 -3.36 17.40 12.24
CA PRO A 436 -2.61 16.70 11.20
C PRO A 436 -1.20 16.32 11.70
N VAL A 437 -1.02 15.02 11.99
CA VAL A 437 0.16 14.40 12.63
C VAL A 437 1.47 15.14 12.35
N VAL A 438 2.03 15.76 13.39
CA VAL A 438 3.36 16.39 13.35
C VAL A 438 4.41 15.29 13.38
N PHE A 439 5.24 15.20 12.33
CA PHE A 439 6.26 14.17 12.24
C PHE A 439 7.45 14.51 13.14
N GLY A 440 7.34 14.14 14.42
CA GLY A 440 8.44 14.09 15.38
C GLY A 440 8.54 15.27 16.35
N GLN A 441 7.83 15.18 17.47
CA GLN A 441 8.37 15.49 18.80
C GLN A 441 7.53 14.78 19.89
N LYS A 442 8.14 14.46 21.03
CA LYS A 442 7.45 13.80 22.17
C LYS A 442 6.50 14.79 22.85
N PRO A 443 5.30 14.38 23.28
CA PRO A 443 4.53 15.17 24.24
C PRO A 443 5.24 15.12 25.61
N PHE A 444 5.44 16.28 26.21
CA PHE A 444 5.75 16.42 27.63
C PHE A 444 4.43 16.54 28.38
N SER A 445 4.28 15.84 29.50
CA SER A 445 3.04 15.87 30.28
C SER A 445 2.97 17.14 31.11
N LEU A 446 1.86 17.88 31.00
CA LEU A 446 1.40 18.83 32.00
C LEU A 446 -0.06 18.52 32.36
N THR A 447 -0.45 19.01 33.54
CA THR A 447 -1.70 18.69 34.25
C THR A 447 -2.83 19.69 33.96
N SER A 448 -4.03 19.33 34.42
CA SER A 448 -5.34 19.86 34.02
C SER A 448 -5.73 21.21 34.65
N GLU A 449 -5.06 22.30 34.28
CA GLU A 449 -5.44 23.67 34.69
C GLU A 449 -5.53 24.67 33.53
N THR A 450 -5.38 24.24 32.27
CA THR A 450 -5.41 25.12 31.07
C THR A 450 -6.56 24.80 30.09
N GLU A 451 -7.64 24.16 30.55
CA GLU A 451 -8.81 23.87 29.69
C GLU A 451 -9.78 25.06 29.58
N GLU A 452 -9.76 26.00 30.52
CA GLU A 452 -10.64 27.19 30.50
C GLU A 452 -10.02 28.35 29.69
N GLU A 453 -8.72 28.64 29.84
CA GLU A 453 -8.02 29.68 29.05
C GLU A 453 -8.02 29.37 27.52
N MET A 454 -8.09 28.09 27.14
CA MET A 454 -8.15 27.69 25.72
C MET A 454 -9.50 27.96 25.05
N LEU A 455 -10.60 28.12 25.81
CA LEU A 455 -11.90 28.43 25.22
C LEU A 455 -12.03 29.91 24.87
N GLU A 456 -11.42 30.80 25.68
CA GLU A 456 -11.39 32.25 25.40
C GLU A 456 -10.45 32.58 24.23
N GLU A 457 -9.28 31.93 24.14
CA GLU A 457 -8.39 32.08 22.96
C GLU A 457 -8.98 31.47 21.67
N GLU A 458 -9.89 30.49 21.74
CA GLU A 458 -10.55 29.95 20.55
C GLU A 458 -11.63 30.91 20.01
N GLU A 459 -12.43 31.58 20.85
CA GLU A 459 -13.44 32.55 20.36
C GLU A 459 -12.80 33.80 19.72
N GLU A 460 -11.74 34.40 20.31
CA GLU A 460 -11.03 35.53 19.68
C GLU A 460 -10.35 35.14 18.33
N PHE A 461 -10.08 33.85 18.10
CA PHE A 461 -9.54 33.35 16.83
C PHE A 461 -10.59 33.19 15.72
N TRP A 462 -11.90 33.15 16.05
CA TRP A 462 -12.98 33.07 15.07
C TRP A 462 -13.43 34.45 14.55
N ASP A 463 -13.45 35.48 15.40
CA ASP A 463 -13.80 36.86 14.98
C ASP A 463 -12.86 37.39 13.88
N ALA A 464 -11.57 37.04 13.93
CA ALA A 464 -10.58 37.43 12.92
C ALA A 464 -10.75 36.71 11.55
N ARG A 465 -11.82 35.93 11.36
CA ARG A 465 -12.04 35.08 10.19
C ARG A 465 -13.14 35.56 9.25
N GLU A 466 -14.12 36.32 9.74
CA GLU A 466 -15.17 36.92 8.89
C GLU A 466 -14.60 38.00 7.96
N ASP A 467 -13.57 38.74 8.41
CA ASP A 467 -12.85 39.76 7.61
C ASP A 467 -11.98 39.18 6.46
N LEU A 468 -11.92 37.85 6.28
CA LEU A 468 -11.04 37.19 5.31
C LEU A 468 -11.75 36.45 4.16
N GLU A 469 -13.08 36.50 4.09
CA GLU A 469 -13.84 35.85 3.01
C GLU A 469 -13.82 36.63 1.67
N ASP A 470 -13.43 37.91 1.68
CA ASP A 470 -13.51 38.83 0.52
C ASP A 470 -12.37 38.73 -0.54
N PHE A 471 -11.44 37.77 -0.41
CA PHE A 471 -10.29 37.64 -1.33
C PHE A 471 -9.99 36.20 -1.80
N MET A 472 -11.00 35.51 -2.33
CA MET A 472 -10.79 34.30 -3.14
C MET A 472 -11.48 34.40 -4.51
N ASP A 473 -10.71 34.78 -5.54
CA ASP A 473 -11.14 34.68 -6.93
C ASP A 473 -11.56 33.24 -7.29
N GLU A 474 -12.72 33.07 -7.94
CA GLU A 474 -13.29 31.77 -8.32
C GLU A 474 -12.59 31.08 -9.51
N ASP A 475 -11.25 31.01 -9.51
CA ASP A 475 -10.49 30.20 -10.49
C ASP A 475 -10.64 28.69 -10.18
N LYS A 476 -11.83 28.16 -10.47
CA LYS A 476 -12.19 26.74 -10.38
C LYS A 476 -11.40 25.93 -11.40
N ASP A 477 -10.21 25.47 -11.01
CA ASP A 477 -9.38 24.60 -11.83
C ASP A 477 -10.14 23.30 -12.20
N PRO A 478 -10.35 23.04 -13.51
CA PRO A 478 -11.27 22.00 -13.97
C PRO A 478 -10.76 20.57 -13.74
N GLU A 479 -9.49 20.39 -13.35
CA GLU A 479 -8.87 19.07 -13.20
C GLU A 479 -8.77 18.58 -11.75
N PHE A 480 -8.94 19.48 -10.77
CA PHE A 480 -8.80 19.18 -9.34
C PHE A 480 -9.93 19.74 -8.45
N GLY A 481 -10.86 20.55 -8.99
CA GLY A 481 -11.96 21.13 -8.22
C GLY A 481 -11.48 22.11 -7.13
N ALA A 482 -12.33 22.33 -6.12
CA ALA A 482 -11.98 23.17 -4.97
C ALA A 482 -10.87 22.50 -4.15
N LEU A 483 -9.65 23.01 -4.27
CA LEU A 483 -8.44 22.50 -3.60
C LEU A 483 -7.97 23.48 -2.53
N THR A 484 -7.74 22.99 -1.31
CA THR A 484 -7.02 23.75 -0.29
C THR A 484 -5.61 23.17 -0.15
N VAL A 485 -4.60 24.05 -0.18
CA VAL A 485 -3.22 23.69 0.15
C VAL A 485 -2.86 24.28 1.50
N GLN A 486 -2.41 23.44 2.43
CA GLN A 486 -1.90 23.84 3.74
C GLN A 486 -0.41 23.55 3.83
N LEU A 487 0.37 24.61 3.96
CA LEU A 487 1.78 24.50 4.29
C LEU A 487 1.90 24.46 5.80
N LYS A 488 2.38 23.31 6.34
CA LYS A 488 2.66 23.22 7.78
C LYS A 488 3.74 24.23 8.11
N GLY A 489 3.36 25.34 8.73
CA GLY A 489 4.29 26.33 9.22
C GLY A 489 5.32 25.64 10.09
N SER A 490 6.59 25.70 9.69
CA SER A 490 7.66 25.45 10.63
C SER A 490 7.55 26.57 11.67
N LYS A 491 6.88 26.31 12.80
CA LYS A 491 7.01 27.14 14.01
C LYS A 491 8.51 27.32 14.16
N SER A 492 8.97 28.55 14.00
CA SER A 492 10.39 28.85 13.99
C SER A 492 10.90 28.41 15.34
N LYS A 493 11.67 27.31 15.36
CA LYS A 493 12.57 27.06 16.46
C LYS A 493 13.49 28.28 16.46
N LYS A 494 13.21 29.26 17.34
CA LYS A 494 14.29 29.90 18.11
C LYS A 494 15.25 28.74 18.42
N PRO A 495 16.52 28.81 18.02
CA PRO A 495 17.39 27.67 18.11
C PRO A 495 17.42 27.25 19.58
N ALA A 496 16.68 26.19 19.88
CA ALA A 496 16.87 25.42 21.08
C ALA A 496 18.23 24.79 20.83
N GLU A 497 19.26 25.50 21.29
CA GLU A 497 20.61 24.98 21.38
C GLU A 497 20.52 23.69 22.18
N ALA A 498 20.41 22.59 21.44
CA ALA A 498 20.91 21.32 21.90
C ALA A 498 22.42 21.50 21.98
N GLU A 499 22.88 22.24 22.99
CA GLU A 499 24.27 22.24 23.43
C GLU A 499 24.64 20.76 23.53
N GLN A 500 25.44 20.29 22.58
CA GLN A 500 26.25 19.11 22.79
C GLN A 500 27.27 19.53 23.84
N LYS A 501 26.85 19.54 25.10
CA LYS A 501 27.62 20.08 26.22
C LYS A 501 28.97 19.38 26.24
N LEU A 502 29.97 20.10 25.75
CA LEU A 502 31.38 19.80 26.00
C LEU A 502 31.53 19.58 27.51
N PRO A 503 32.41 18.66 27.95
CA PRO A 503 32.58 18.32 29.36
C PRO A 503 33.11 19.52 30.20
N GLN A 504 32.21 20.44 30.54
CA GLN A 504 32.44 21.64 31.33
C GLN A 504 32.87 21.28 32.76
N ALA A 505 33.51 22.23 33.45
CA ALA A 505 33.80 22.11 34.88
C ALA A 505 32.51 21.89 35.70
N PRO A 506 32.57 21.13 36.82
CA PRO A 506 31.41 20.96 37.68
C PRO A 506 30.95 22.32 38.22
N ARG A 507 29.64 22.58 38.15
CA ARG A 507 29.06 23.84 38.63
C ARG A 507 29.14 23.87 40.15
N LEU A 508 29.75 24.92 40.70
CA LEU A 508 29.95 25.06 42.15
C LEU A 508 28.62 25.27 42.89
N GLU A 509 27.63 25.88 42.23
CA GLU A 509 26.25 26.03 42.71
C GLU A 509 25.60 24.68 43.08
N GLU A 510 25.72 23.68 42.21
CA GLU A 510 25.21 22.30 42.45
C GLU A 510 25.93 21.59 43.59
N ILE A 511 27.14 22.05 43.95
CA ILE A 511 27.96 21.48 45.03
C ILE A 511 27.67 22.20 46.35
N TRP A 512 27.46 23.52 46.33
CA TRP A 512 27.05 24.30 47.49
C TRP A 512 25.60 24.03 47.92
N ALA A 513 24.75 23.55 47.00
CA ALA A 513 23.41 23.05 47.31
C ALA A 513 23.40 21.70 48.09
N LEU A 514 24.56 21.04 48.27
CA LEU A 514 24.70 19.85 49.12
C LEU A 514 25.06 20.24 50.55
N ASP A 515 24.69 19.41 51.53
CA ASP A 515 25.07 19.61 52.94
C ASP A 515 26.58 19.84 53.09
N PRO A 516 27.03 20.79 53.94
CA PRO A 516 28.45 21.13 54.12
C PRO A 516 29.40 19.94 54.32
N LEU A 517 28.94 18.90 55.03
CA LEU A 517 29.69 17.65 55.27
C LEU A 517 29.89 16.79 54.01
N HIS A 518 29.04 16.95 52.99
CA HIS A 518 29.01 16.14 51.77
C HIS A 518 29.54 16.87 50.53
N GLN A 519 29.71 18.20 50.56
CA GLN A 519 30.17 19.00 49.41
C GLN A 519 31.50 18.50 48.81
N GLY A 520 32.46 18.12 49.65
CA GLY A 520 33.74 17.55 49.20
C GLY A 520 33.59 16.22 48.44
N GLN A 521 32.66 15.36 48.87
CA GLN A 521 32.34 14.11 48.16
C GLN A 521 31.58 14.38 46.85
N GLY A 522 30.65 15.35 46.86
CA GLY A 522 29.94 15.82 45.68
C GLY A 522 30.87 16.34 44.58
N LEU A 523 31.81 17.23 44.93
CA LEU A 523 32.84 17.74 44.03
C LEU A 523 33.72 16.61 43.45
N ALA A 524 34.17 15.68 44.29
CA ALA A 524 34.96 14.53 43.85
C ALA A 524 34.19 13.63 42.88
N ALA A 525 32.91 13.35 43.16
CA ALA A 525 32.03 12.56 42.31
C ALA A 525 31.76 13.26 40.96
N ALA A 526 31.49 14.57 40.97
CA ALA A 526 31.27 15.37 39.76
C ALA A 526 32.54 15.42 38.89
N CYS A 527 33.72 15.65 39.48
CA CYS A 527 35.01 15.55 38.79
C CYS A 527 35.26 14.16 38.16
N LYS A 528 34.88 13.08 38.85
CA LYS A 528 34.99 11.70 38.35
C LYS A 528 34.01 11.41 37.21
N ARG A 529 32.79 11.98 37.25
CA ARG A 529 31.80 11.94 36.15
C ARG A 529 32.34 12.69 34.92
N ARG A 530 32.85 13.92 35.10
CA ARG A 530 33.48 14.72 34.01
C ARG A 530 34.61 13.96 33.32
N LYS A 531 35.58 13.41 34.08
CA LYS A 531 36.70 12.61 33.52
C LYS A 531 36.22 11.38 32.73
N LYS A 532 35.07 10.78 33.05
CA LYS A 532 34.46 9.69 32.27
C LYS A 532 33.78 10.18 30.99
N LEU A 533 33.13 11.34 31.02
CA LEU A 533 32.50 11.96 29.84
C LEU A 533 33.55 12.42 28.83
N GLN A 534 34.64 13.07 29.30
CA GLN A 534 35.80 13.42 28.47
C GLN A 534 36.32 12.21 27.69
N LYS A 535 36.71 11.13 28.40
CA LYS A 535 37.20 9.88 27.77
C LYS A 535 36.22 9.20 26.82
N ARG A 536 34.92 9.51 26.88
CA ARG A 536 33.92 9.05 25.91
C ARG A 536 33.86 9.96 24.68
N ALA A 537 33.91 11.27 24.87
CA ALA A 537 34.01 12.25 23.79
C ALA A 537 35.30 12.04 22.98
N ASP A 538 36.45 11.88 23.65
CA ASP A 538 37.74 11.64 22.99
C ASP A 538 37.70 10.37 22.13
N LYS A 539 37.10 9.28 22.63
CA LYS A 539 36.90 8.02 21.88
C LYS A 539 35.90 8.11 20.72
N LEU A 540 34.98 9.07 20.75
CA LEU A 540 34.08 9.34 19.63
C LEU A 540 34.79 10.21 18.59
N ALA A 541 35.58 11.19 19.02
CA ALA A 541 36.41 12.02 18.16
C ALA A 541 37.45 11.19 17.40
N THR A 542 38.17 10.27 18.06
CA THR A 542 39.11 9.37 17.35
C THR A 542 38.37 8.51 16.34
N LYS A 543 37.24 7.87 16.69
CA LYS A 543 36.46 7.06 15.75
C LYS A 543 35.93 7.84 14.55
N LEU A 544 35.52 9.10 14.74
CA LEU A 544 35.09 9.97 13.65
C LEU A 544 36.28 10.38 12.77
N SER A 545 37.44 10.64 13.36
CA SER A 545 38.69 10.89 12.64
C SER A 545 39.12 9.66 11.83
N ASP A 546 39.16 8.47 12.44
CA ASP A 546 39.50 7.20 11.79
C ASP A 546 38.54 6.91 10.62
N SER A 547 37.24 7.18 10.81
CA SER A 547 36.21 7.03 9.76
C SER A 547 36.32 8.08 8.65
N LEU A 548 36.85 9.27 8.93
CA LEU A 548 37.11 10.32 7.94
C LEU A 548 38.37 10.00 7.14
N VAL A 549 39.45 9.57 7.81
CA VAL A 549 40.69 9.13 7.15
C VAL A 549 40.41 7.93 6.24
N ALA A 550 39.70 6.91 6.74
CA ALA A 550 39.30 5.76 5.93
C ALA A 550 38.36 6.11 4.74
N ALA A 551 37.64 7.24 4.80
CA ALA A 551 36.84 7.75 3.69
C ALA A 551 37.67 8.58 2.69
N LEU A 552 38.84 9.10 3.10
CA LEU A 552 39.74 9.91 2.29
C LEU A 552 40.85 9.07 1.62
N ASP A 553 41.27 7.95 2.23
CA ASP A 553 42.31 7.06 1.67
C ASP A 553 41.82 6.21 0.47
N LEU A 554 40.54 6.29 0.09
CA LEU A 554 39.97 5.58 -1.06
C LEU A 554 40.25 6.23 -2.43
N THR A 555 41.20 7.19 -2.52
CA THR A 555 41.50 7.92 -3.76
C THR A 555 42.97 7.96 -4.22
N ILE A 556 43.88 7.13 -3.66
CA ILE A 556 45.28 7.06 -4.13
C ILE A 556 45.82 5.62 -4.23
N THR A 557 45.19 4.79 -5.08
CA THR A 557 45.87 3.71 -5.83
C THR A 557 45.09 3.39 -7.10
N ASP A 558 45.55 3.94 -8.23
CA ASP A 558 45.63 3.27 -9.55
C ASP A 558 46.05 4.31 -10.59
N ALA A 559 47.35 4.31 -10.90
CA ALA A 559 48.01 5.00 -12.00
C ALA A 559 49.11 4.08 -12.56
#